data_AF-A0A2S9V8T9-F1
#
_entry.id   AF-A0A2S9V8T9-F1
#
_cell.length_a   1.000
_cell.length_b   1.000
_cell.length_c   1.000
_cell.angle_alpha   90.00
_cell.angle_beta   90.00
_cell.angle_gamma   90.00
#
_symmetry.space_group_name_H-M   'P 1'
#
loop_
_entity.id
_entity.type
_entity.pdbx_description
1 polymer ?
#
loop_
_entity_poly.entity_id
_entity_poly.type
_entity_poly.pdbx_seq_one_letter_code
_entity_poly.pdbx_strand_id
1 'polypeptide(L)'
;MTEEKIRKIVKRYHVISTLWLFAFIVFAIFLNWHLLKSNIDRHYELGVEYVSGDQGYIWGALIFGLYTLLHLVFYSIEKILLYIHAETSSSS
;
A
#
# COMPACT_ATOMS: atom_id res chain seq x y z
N MET A 1 -29.83 2.99 7.10
CA MET A 1 -28.54 3.33 6.44
C MET A 1 -28.83 3.54 4.96
N THR A 2 -28.19 4.44 4.23
CA THR A 2 -28.42 4.60 2.77
C THR A 2 -27.17 4.16 2.01
N GLU A 3 -27.33 3.70 0.76
CA GLU A 3 -26.20 3.31 -0.10
C GLU A 3 -25.15 4.42 -0.20
N GLU A 4 -25.58 5.67 -0.37
CA GLU A 4 -24.67 6.83 -0.44
C GLU A 4 -23.82 6.98 0.81
N LYS A 5 -24.39 6.73 2.00
CA LYS A 5 -23.62 6.75 3.26
C LYS A 5 -22.58 5.63 3.28
N ILE A 6 -22.92 4.43 2.81
CA ILE A 6 -21.97 3.29 2.74
C ILE A 6 -20.80 3.67 1.83
N ARG A 7 -21.07 4.11 0.60
CA ARG A 7 -20.02 4.49 -0.36
C ARG A 7 -19.14 5.62 0.18
N LYS A 8 -19.73 6.62 0.87
CA LYS A 8 -18.98 7.72 1.49
C LYS A 8 -18.06 7.26 2.61
N ILE A 9 -18.50 6.31 3.43
CA ILE A 9 -17.69 5.73 4.52
C ILE A 9 -16.53 4.94 3.93
N VAL A 10 -16.80 4.02 3.00
CA VAL A 10 -15.77 3.19 2.36
C VAL A 10 -14.72 4.07 1.66
N LYS A 11 -15.17 5.09 0.91
CA LYS A 11 -14.26 6.05 0.25
C LYS A 11 -13.38 6.82 1.24
N ARG A 12 -13.92 7.23 2.39
CA ARG A 12 -13.13 7.92 3.44
C ARG A 12 -12.02 7.02 3.98
N TYR A 13 -12.36 5.79 4.34
CA TYR A 13 -11.37 4.83 4.84
C TYR A 13 -10.35 4.45 3.77
N HIS A 14 -10.78 4.31 2.51
CA HIS A 14 -9.88 4.06 1.39
C HIS A 14 -8.83 5.17 1.27
N VAL A 15 -9.23 6.45 1.30
CA VAL A 15 -8.29 7.58 1.25
C VAL A 15 -7.31 7.56 2.43
N ILE A 16 -7.81 7.31 3.65
CA ILE A 16 -6.96 7.25 4.85
C ILE A 16 -5.94 6.11 4.73
N SER A 17 -6.38 4.91 4.33
CA SER A 17 -5.49 3.77 4.15
C SER A 17 -4.49 3.99 3.03
N THR A 18 -4.87 4.65 1.93
CA THR A 18 -3.96 5.01 0.85
C THR A 18 -2.90 6.01 1.31
N LEU A 19 -3.26 6.98 2.17
CA LEU A 19 -2.30 7.89 2.80
C LEU A 19 -1.32 7.13 3.72
N TRP A 20 -1.80 6.19 4.52
CA TRP A 20 -0.94 5.35 5.35
C TRP A 20 -0.02 4.46 4.53
N LEU A 21 -0.51 3.86 3.44
CA LEU A 21 0.30 3.09 2.52
C LEU A 21 1.40 3.95 1.89
N PHE A 22 1.05 5.17 1.47
CA PHE A 22 2.03 6.11 0.93
C PHE A 22 3.10 6.48 1.96
N ALA A 23 2.70 6.80 3.20
CA ALA A 23 3.64 7.09 4.28
C ALA A 23 4.57 5.90 4.56
N PHE A 24 4.02 4.68 4.57
CA PHE A 24 4.80 3.45 4.73
C PHE A 24 5.81 3.25 3.60
N ILE A 25 5.42 3.49 2.34
CA ILE A 25 6.31 3.37 1.18
C ILE A 25 7.45 4.40 1.27
N VAL A 26 7.14 5.66 1.59
CA VAL A 26 8.17 6.71 1.76
C VAL A 26 9.15 6.31 2.87
N PHE A 27 8.65 5.79 3.98
CA PHE A 27 9.48 5.30 5.07
C PHE A 27 10.37 4.11 4.64
N ALA A 28 9.83 3.15 3.89
CA ALA A 28 10.60 2.02 3.38
C ALA A 28 11.70 2.46 2.40
N ILE A 29 11.41 3.42 1.52
CA ILE A 29 12.41 4.02 0.62
C ILE A 29 13.51 4.70 1.43
N PHE A 30 13.16 5.45 2.47
CA PHE A 30 14.13 6.12 3.34
C PHE A 30 15.04 5.12 4.07
N LEU A 31 14.47 4.04 4.62
CA LEU A 31 15.24 2.96 5.23
C LEU A 31 16.17 2.30 4.22
N ASN A 32 15.68 1.98 3.02
CA ASN A 32 16.49 1.38 1.97
C ASN A 32 17.66 2.29 1.58
N TRP A 33 17.42 3.58 1.44
CA TRP A 33 18.47 4.58 1.17
C TRP A 33 19.52 4.63 2.29
N HIS A 34 19.08 4.66 3.55
CA HIS A 34 19.98 4.70 4.70
C HIS A 34 20.85 3.43 4.79
N LEU A 35 20.23 2.25 4.57
CA LEU A 35 20.94 0.97 4.55
C LEU A 35 21.93 0.91 3.39
N LEU A 36 21.54 1.37 2.20
CA LEU A 36 22.41 1.44 1.03
C LEU A 36 23.67 2.27 1.31
N LYS A 37 23.48 3.47 1.88
CA LYS A 37 24.58 4.36 2.24
C LYS A 37 25.54 3.69 3.24
N SER A 38 25.01 3.12 4.32
CA SER A 38 25.83 2.41 5.32
C SER A 38 26.60 1.23 4.70
N ASN A 39 26.00 0.52 3.75
CA ASN A 39 26.65 -0.61 3.11
C ASN A 39 27.78 -0.16 2.16
N ILE A 40 27.59 0.95 1.44
CA ILE A 40 28.62 1.57 0.60
C ILE A 40 29.80 2.03 1.48
N ASP A 41 29.52 2.75 2.57
CA ASP A 41 30.54 3.25 3.49
C ASP A 41 31.38 2.08 4.06
N ARG A 42 30.72 0.97 4.43
CA ARG A 42 31.40 -0.23 4.93
C ARG A 42 32.26 -0.94 3.87
N HIS A 43 31.81 -1.00 2.61
CA HIS A 43 32.61 -1.58 1.52
C HIS A 43 33.85 -0.72 1.24
N TYR A 44 33.69 0.60 1.27
CA TYR A 44 34.80 1.55 1.16
C TYR A 44 35.84 1.36 2.27
N GLU A 45 35.40 1.21 3.53
CA GLU A 45 36.30 0.94 4.67
C GLU A 45 37.05 -0.39 4.55
N LEU A 46 36.40 -1.42 3.99
CA LEU A 46 36.99 -2.75 3.81
C LEU A 46 37.83 -2.87 2.53
N GLY A 47 37.89 -1.82 1.71
CA GLY A 47 38.60 -1.84 0.42
C GLY A 47 37.98 -2.80 -0.61
N VAL A 48 36.71 -3.15 -0.45
CA VAL A 48 35.99 -4.08 -1.33
C VAL A 48 35.13 -3.27 -2.30
N GLU A 49 35.13 -3.64 -3.58
CA GLU A 49 34.32 -2.97 -4.59
C GLU A 49 32.82 -3.19 -4.34
N TYR A 50 32.05 -2.11 -4.33
CA TYR A 50 30.60 -2.18 -4.17
C TYR A 50 29.93 -2.50 -5.52
N VAL A 51 29.25 -3.65 -5.59
CA VAL A 51 28.43 -4.01 -6.75
C VAL A 51 26.97 -3.70 -6.44
N SER A 52 26.37 -2.72 -7.13
CA SER A 52 24.95 -2.43 -6.96
C SER A 52 24.11 -3.52 -7.62
N GLY A 53 23.24 -4.17 -6.85
CA GLY A 53 22.19 -5.03 -7.39
C GLY A 53 21.05 -4.20 -7.99
N ASP A 54 20.67 -4.48 -9.24
CA ASP A 54 19.49 -3.86 -9.84
C ASP A 54 18.21 -4.46 -9.25
N GLN A 55 17.69 -3.81 -8.20
CA GLN A 55 16.46 -4.22 -7.51
C GLN A 55 15.30 -3.24 -7.74
N GLY A 56 15.45 -2.27 -8.65
CA GLY A 56 14.44 -1.24 -8.90
C GLY A 56 13.10 -1.83 -9.34
N TYR A 57 13.16 -2.87 -10.18
CA TYR A 57 11.96 -3.57 -10.67
C TYR A 57 11.17 -4.27 -9.55
N ILE A 58 11.86 -4.82 -8.54
CA ILE A 58 11.23 -5.50 -7.39
C ILE A 58 10.43 -4.47 -6.59
N TRP A 59 11.03 -3.31 -6.30
CA TRP A 59 10.35 -2.22 -5.60
C TRP A 59 9.13 -1.72 -6.37
N GLY A 60 9.25 -1.54 -7.69
CA GLY A 60 8.14 -1.13 -8.54
C GLY A 60 6.97 -2.13 -8.50
N ALA A 61 7.26 -3.42 -8.66
CA ALA A 61 6.25 -4.49 -8.60
C ALA A 61 5.59 -4.57 -7.23
N LEU A 62 6.36 -4.43 -6.15
CA LEU A 62 5.87 -4.53 -4.77
C LEU A 62 4.96 -3.34 -4.43
N ILE A 63 5.36 -2.12 -4.79
CA ILE A 63 4.53 -0.91 -4.64
C ILE A 63 3.22 -1.08 -5.41
N PHE A 64 3.31 -1.42 -6.70
CA PHE A 64 2.12 -1.58 -7.54
C PHE A 64 1.19 -2.68 -7.02
N GLY A 65 1.75 -3.80 -6.57
CA GLY A 65 1.00 -4.91 -5.97
C GLY A 65 0.25 -4.49 -4.70
N LEU A 66 0.90 -3.74 -3.81
CA LEU A 66 0.27 -3.22 -2.59
C LEU A 66 -0.89 -2.25 -2.88
N TYR A 67 -0.71 -1.32 -3.83
CA TYR A 67 -1.79 -0.42 -4.24
C TYR A 67 -2.96 -1.19 -4.86
N THR A 68 -2.67 -2.14 -5.74
CA THR A 68 -3.70 -2.97 -6.37
C THR A 68 -4.48 -3.77 -5.33
N LEU A 69 -3.78 -4.41 -4.40
CA LEU A 69 -4.39 -5.18 -3.31
C LEU A 69 -5.28 -4.28 -2.43
N LEU A 70 -4.81 -3.10 -2.06
CA LEU A 70 -5.57 -2.14 -1.27
C LEU A 70 -6.89 -1.77 -1.97
N HIS A 71 -6.80 -1.39 -3.26
CA HIS A 71 -7.97 -1.06 -4.05
C HIS A 71 -8.97 -2.22 -4.14
N LEU A 72 -8.47 -3.44 -4.33
CA LEU A 72 -9.30 -4.63 -4.46
C LEU A 72 -10.02 -4.97 -3.16
N VAL A 73 -9.33 -4.85 -2.01
CA VAL A 73 -9.94 -5.01 -0.68
C VAL A 73 -11.06 -4.00 -0.45
N PHE A 74 -10.82 -2.71 -0.71
CA PHE A 74 -11.86 -1.69 -0.52
C PHE A 74 -13.04 -1.87 -1.46
N TYR A 75 -12.78 -2.26 -2.71
CA TYR A 75 -13.83 -2.60 -3.67
C TYR A 75 -14.69 -3.78 -3.18
N SER A 76 -14.06 -4.86 -2.71
CA SER A 76 -14.76 -6.02 -2.16
C SER A 76 -15.60 -5.65 -0.94
N ILE A 77 -15.04 -4.86 0.00
CA ILE A 77 -15.78 -4.38 1.18
C ILE A 77 -16.98 -3.54 0.76
N GLU A 78 -16.83 -2.63 -0.20
CA GLU A 78 -17.95 -1.82 -0.71
C GLU A 78 -19.08 -2.71 -1.23
N LYS A 79 -18.75 -3.70 -2.06
CA LYS A 79 -19.72 -4.62 -2.66
C LYS A 79 -20.42 -5.47 -1.61
N ILE A 80 -19.69 -6.01 -0.65
CA ILE A 80 -20.25 -6.81 0.45
C ILE A 80 -21.22 -5.96 1.27
N LEU A 81 -20.84 -4.74 1.64
CA LEU A 81 -21.70 -3.85 2.42
C LEU A 81 -22.98 -3.45 1.68
N LEU A 82 -22.87 -3.18 0.38
CA LEU A 82 -24.05 -2.89 -0.46
C LEU A 82 -24.96 -4.11 -0.59
N TYR A 83 -24.40 -5.30 -0.76
CA TYR A 83 -25.15 -6.55 -0.84
C TYR A 83 -25.93 -6.81 0.46
N ILE A 84 -25.26 -6.74 1.62
CA ILE A 84 -25.89 -6.91 2.95
C ILE A 84 -27.01 -5.89 3.16
N HIS A 85 -26.79 -4.64 2.74
CA HIS A 85 -27.79 -3.58 2.87
C HIS A 85 -29.04 -3.86 2.03
N ALA A 86 -28.85 -4.28 0.76
CA ALA A 86 -29.94 -4.62 -0.15
C ALA A 86 -30.77 -5.81 0.38
N GLU A 87 -30.08 -6.87 0.84
CA GLU A 87 -30.75 -8.06 1.39
C GLU A 87 -31.60 -7.70 2.61
N THR A 88 -31.03 -6.93 3.56
CA THR A 88 -31.75 -6.46 4.76
C THR A 88 -32.99 -5.63 4.40
N SER A 89 -32.89 -4.75 3.40
CA SER A 89 -34.01 -3.92 2.95
C SER A 89 -35.11 -4.68 2.20
N SER A 90 -34.78 -5.82 1.60
CA SER A 90 -35.76 -6.69 0.91
C SER A 90 -36.55 -7.59 1.86
N SER A 91 -35.98 -7.89 3.03
CA SER A 91 -36.59 -8.70 4.09
C SER A 91 -37.38 -7.89 5.14
N SER A 92 -37.51 -6.58 4.95
CA SER A 92 -38.27 -5.65 5.80
C SER A 92 -39.58 -5.24 5.13
#